data_AF-A0A850H766-F1
#
_entry.id   AF-A0A850H766-F1
#
_cell.length_a   1.000
_cell.length_b   1.000
_cell.length_c   1.000
_cell.angle_alpha   90.00
_cell.angle_beta   90.00
_cell.angle_gamma   90.00
#
_symmetry.space_group_name_H-M   'P 1'
#
loop_
_entity.id
_entity.type
_entity.pdbx_description
1 polymer ?
#
loop_
_entity_poly.entity_id
_entity_poly.type
_entity_poly.pdbx_seq_one_letter_code
_entity_poly.pdbx_strand_id
1 'polypeptide(L)'
;MLSPLLVLGLSSIAYAQDGPTASLEELRAGDAMALADRLLPADARGDVVSGTLRREHHLPGQAFDAIYTGSVRPGDGQTCVRSEYRAELHDETADPNAERADPEARLPVTRTSRHEKIALAEPETGSTCAPATGFIHASGHYPDRQLYAMRTFAEMIGVAGAGGIAPAQVDCTADGELCDGVATLAALDIGQLAAVRVSSGRKRCDPAQGSVRTCYAEPVQEGEPFEIEATLSAGSGQMWKASWTAANGKPLALTLRKSLIPPF
;
A
#
# COMPACT_ATOMS: atom_id res chain seq x y z
N MET A 1 -11.28 -60.94 -23.64
CA MET A 1 -10.44 -59.84 -23.10
C MET A 1 -11.35 -58.64 -22.90
N LEU A 2 -11.71 -58.35 -21.65
CA LEU A 2 -12.61 -57.24 -21.27
C LEU A 2 -11.76 -56.18 -20.55
N SER A 3 -11.66 -55.00 -21.14
CA SER A 3 -11.04 -53.82 -20.51
C SER A 3 -11.98 -53.25 -19.44
N PRO A 4 -11.51 -52.94 -18.22
CA PRO A 4 -12.31 -52.19 -17.27
C PRO A 4 -12.32 -50.71 -17.64
N LEU A 5 -13.52 -50.15 -17.77
CA LEU A 5 -13.78 -48.71 -17.79
C LEU A 5 -13.39 -48.13 -16.43
N LEU A 6 -12.37 -47.27 -16.44
CA LEU A 6 -11.99 -46.45 -15.28
C LEU A 6 -12.99 -45.30 -15.17
N VAL A 7 -13.89 -45.39 -14.19
CA VAL A 7 -14.74 -44.28 -13.76
C VAL A 7 -13.82 -43.25 -13.08
N LEU A 8 -13.52 -42.15 -13.76
CA LEU A 8 -12.90 -40.99 -13.16
C LEU A 8 -13.91 -40.36 -12.20
N GLY A 9 -13.79 -40.70 -10.92
CA GLY A 9 -14.49 -40.03 -9.84
C GLY A 9 -14.10 -38.56 -9.83
N LEU A 10 -15.08 -37.70 -10.13
CA LEU A 10 -15.06 -36.28 -9.80
C LEU A 10 -14.83 -36.16 -8.29
N SER A 11 -13.57 -35.91 -7.92
CA SER A 11 -13.20 -35.58 -6.56
C SER A 11 -13.60 -34.13 -6.35
N SER A 12 -14.78 -33.91 -5.78
CA SER A 12 -15.13 -32.63 -5.17
C SER A 12 -14.05 -32.29 -4.15
N ILE A 13 -13.29 -31.22 -4.39
CA ILE A 13 -12.36 -30.67 -3.41
C ILE A 13 -13.23 -30.13 -2.28
N ALA A 14 -13.44 -30.94 -1.24
CA ALA A 14 -13.89 -30.43 0.04
C ALA A 14 -12.73 -29.62 0.62
N TYR A 15 -12.81 -28.29 0.51
CA TYR A 15 -11.92 -27.41 1.27
C TYR A 15 -12.16 -27.71 2.75
N ALA A 16 -11.16 -28.26 3.42
CA ALA A 16 -11.23 -28.51 4.84
C ALA A 16 -11.46 -27.17 5.58
N GLN A 17 -12.44 -27.15 6.47
CA GLN A 17 -12.78 -26.03 7.38
C GLN A 17 -11.71 -25.81 8.48
N ASP A 18 -10.55 -26.46 8.41
CA ASP A 18 -9.50 -26.45 9.43
C ASP A 18 -8.45 -25.35 9.23
N GLY A 19 -8.83 -24.26 8.58
CA GLY A 19 -7.98 -23.06 8.46
C GLY A 19 -7.94 -22.24 9.75
N PRO A 20 -6.96 -21.34 9.92
CA PRO A 20 -6.99 -20.39 11.02
C PRO A 20 -8.29 -19.56 11.02
N THR A 21 -8.91 -19.40 12.18
CA THR A 21 -10.14 -18.60 12.34
C THR A 21 -10.01 -17.60 13.48
N ALA A 22 -10.79 -16.52 13.44
CA ALA A 22 -10.98 -15.60 14.56
C ALA A 22 -12.47 -15.32 14.78
N SER A 23 -12.88 -15.22 16.04
CA SER A 23 -14.24 -14.79 16.38
C SER A 23 -14.42 -13.29 16.17
N LEU A 24 -15.67 -12.87 16.02
CA LEU A 24 -16.00 -11.45 15.89
C LEU A 24 -15.69 -10.64 17.14
N GLU A 25 -15.78 -11.26 18.31
CA GLU A 25 -15.42 -10.61 19.57
C GLU A 25 -13.93 -10.25 19.57
N GLU A 26 -13.06 -11.19 19.22
CA GLU A 26 -11.61 -10.96 19.09
C GLU A 26 -11.30 -9.87 18.07
N LEU A 27 -11.99 -9.88 16.91
CA LEU A 27 -11.78 -8.89 15.85
C LEU A 27 -12.28 -7.49 16.25
N ARG A 28 -13.36 -7.41 17.03
CA ARG A 28 -13.90 -6.13 17.55
C ARG A 28 -13.11 -5.58 18.73
N ALA A 29 -12.43 -6.45 19.49
CA ALA A 29 -11.50 -6.01 20.52
C ALA A 29 -10.32 -5.23 19.92
N GLY A 30 -9.99 -5.46 18.65
CA GLY A 30 -9.07 -4.63 17.87
C GLY A 30 -7.59 -4.89 18.15
N ASP A 31 -7.26 -5.89 18.97
CA ASP A 31 -5.87 -6.29 19.22
C ASP A 31 -5.38 -7.27 18.14
N ALA A 32 -4.84 -6.71 17.05
CA ALA A 32 -4.26 -7.51 15.97
C ALA A 32 -3.10 -8.39 16.47
N MET A 33 -2.26 -7.86 17.36
CA MET A 33 -1.04 -8.54 17.80
C MET A 33 -1.36 -9.79 18.60
N ALA A 34 -2.44 -9.80 19.39
CA ALA A 34 -2.95 -10.99 20.05
C ALA A 34 -3.35 -12.12 19.08
N LEU A 35 -3.64 -11.79 17.82
CA LEU A 35 -4.05 -12.76 16.79
C LEU A 35 -2.90 -13.17 15.85
N ALA A 36 -1.74 -12.51 15.92
CA ALA A 36 -0.65 -12.68 14.96
C ALA A 36 -0.19 -14.14 14.82
N ASP A 37 0.07 -14.81 15.94
CA ASP A 37 0.54 -16.21 15.95
C ASP A 37 -0.46 -17.20 15.34
N ARG A 38 -1.75 -16.85 15.37
CA ARG A 38 -2.81 -17.70 14.80
C ARG A 38 -3.02 -17.40 13.32
N LEU A 39 -3.08 -16.12 12.95
CA LEU A 39 -3.47 -15.69 11.61
C LEU A 39 -2.31 -15.68 10.60
N LEU A 40 -1.07 -15.62 11.07
CA LEU A 40 0.11 -15.54 10.21
C LEU A 40 0.81 -16.88 10.00
N PRO A 41 1.48 -17.04 8.83
CA PRO A 41 2.34 -18.19 8.60
C PRO A 41 3.51 -18.21 9.59
N ALA A 42 4.04 -19.41 9.86
CA ALA A 42 5.02 -19.62 10.93
C ALA A 42 6.32 -18.82 10.73
N ASP A 43 6.71 -18.53 9.48
CA ASP A 43 7.88 -17.74 9.14
C ASP A 43 7.75 -16.24 9.51
N ALA A 44 6.53 -15.76 9.79
CA ALA A 44 6.27 -14.37 10.15
C ALA A 44 6.24 -14.10 11.66
N ARG A 45 6.01 -15.12 12.50
CA ARG A 45 5.66 -14.98 13.93
C ARG A 45 6.76 -14.34 14.80
N GLY A 46 8.01 -14.41 14.37
CA GLY A 46 9.15 -13.76 15.05
C GLY A 46 9.59 -12.43 14.44
N ASP A 47 9.02 -12.04 13.29
CA ASP A 47 9.40 -10.82 12.56
C ASP A 47 8.43 -9.67 12.81
N VAL A 48 7.17 -9.94 13.15
CA VAL A 48 6.14 -8.91 13.32
C VAL A 48 6.36 -8.08 14.58
N VAL A 49 6.35 -6.76 14.41
CA VAL A 49 6.53 -5.76 15.47
C VAL A 49 5.27 -4.92 15.73
N SER A 50 4.31 -4.90 14.80
CA SER A 50 3.03 -4.22 14.99
C SER A 50 1.95 -4.80 14.09
N GLY A 51 0.69 -4.55 14.41
CA GLY A 51 -0.44 -4.95 13.58
C GLY A 51 -1.66 -4.06 13.78
N THR A 52 -2.53 -4.03 12.79
CA THR A 52 -3.81 -3.31 12.81
C THR A 52 -4.90 -4.21 12.25
N LEU A 53 -6.11 -4.05 12.80
CA LEU A 53 -7.32 -4.67 12.29
C LEU A 53 -8.20 -3.61 11.64
N ARG A 54 -8.69 -3.89 10.43
CA ARG A 54 -9.60 -3.02 9.70
C ARG A 54 -10.84 -3.81 9.27
N ARG A 55 -12.01 -3.18 9.36
CA ARG A 55 -13.23 -3.72 8.76
C ARG A 55 -13.32 -3.31 7.29
N GLU A 56 -13.59 -4.26 6.41
CA GLU A 56 -13.79 -3.99 4.99
C GLU A 56 -15.27 -3.63 4.73
N HIS A 57 -15.55 -2.33 4.73
CA HIS A 57 -16.92 -1.80 4.55
C HIS A 57 -17.50 -2.02 3.15
N HIS A 58 -16.67 -2.40 2.17
CA HIS A 58 -17.07 -2.55 0.78
C HIS A 58 -17.39 -4.00 0.39
N LEU A 59 -17.14 -4.97 1.27
CA LEU A 59 -17.54 -6.36 1.09
C LEU A 59 -18.82 -6.64 1.88
N PRO A 60 -19.80 -7.36 1.30
CA PRO A 60 -20.98 -7.77 2.05
C PRO A 60 -20.57 -8.71 3.20
N GLY A 61 -21.32 -8.67 4.30
CA GLY A 61 -21.04 -9.49 5.49
C GLY A 61 -20.01 -8.87 6.45
N GLN A 62 -19.29 -9.73 7.18
CA GLN A 62 -18.28 -9.37 8.16
C GLN A 62 -16.90 -9.73 7.60
N ALA A 63 -16.32 -8.81 6.83
CA ALA A 63 -14.98 -8.93 6.31
C ALA A 63 -14.01 -8.05 7.11
N PHE A 64 -12.85 -8.61 7.45
CA PHE A 64 -11.79 -7.94 8.17
C PHE A 64 -10.44 -8.17 7.48
N ASP A 65 -9.60 -7.14 7.52
CA ASP A 65 -8.20 -7.21 7.19
C ASP A 65 -7.37 -7.10 8.46
N ALA A 66 -6.51 -8.08 8.71
CA ALA A 66 -5.44 -7.97 9.69
C ALA A 66 -4.13 -7.67 8.96
N ILE A 67 -3.56 -6.49 9.19
CA ILE A 67 -2.34 -6.03 8.54
C ILE A 67 -1.23 -6.00 9.59
N TYR A 68 -0.13 -6.69 9.34
CA TYR A 68 0.99 -6.83 10.25
C TYR A 68 2.26 -6.29 9.62
N THR A 69 3.02 -5.53 10.40
CA THR A 69 4.29 -4.94 9.99
C THR A 69 5.43 -5.71 10.62
N GLY A 70 6.32 -6.23 9.77
CA GLY A 70 7.58 -6.87 10.15
C GLY A 70 8.65 -5.88 10.59
N SER A 71 9.71 -6.40 11.19
CA SER A 71 10.87 -5.64 11.60
C SER A 71 11.58 -5.03 10.39
N VAL A 72 12.18 -3.86 10.59
CA VAL A 72 12.95 -3.20 9.52
C VAL A 72 14.34 -3.79 9.48
N ARG A 73 14.79 -4.19 8.29
CA ARG A 73 16.09 -4.79 8.02
C ARG A 73 16.86 -3.98 6.97
N PRO A 74 18.19 -3.91 7.04
CA PRO A 74 19.00 -3.33 5.98
C PRO A 74 18.78 -4.04 4.64
N GLY A 75 18.67 -3.27 3.56
CA GLY A 75 18.62 -3.74 2.17
C GLY A 75 19.99 -3.65 1.48
N ASP A 76 20.04 -3.03 0.31
CA ASP A 76 21.22 -2.89 -0.57
C ASP A 76 22.23 -1.80 -0.14
N GLY A 77 22.39 -1.57 1.16
CA GLY A 77 23.29 -0.55 1.72
C GLY A 77 22.79 0.90 1.59
N GLN A 78 21.78 1.17 0.76
CA GLN A 78 21.10 2.47 0.66
C GLN A 78 19.60 2.42 0.97
N THR A 79 19.07 1.22 1.22
CA THR A 79 17.66 1.00 1.46
C THR A 79 17.42 0.24 2.77
N CYS A 80 16.21 0.41 3.28
CA CYS A 80 15.66 -0.37 4.37
C CYS A 80 14.44 -1.14 3.87
N VAL A 81 14.33 -2.40 4.26
CA VAL A 81 13.27 -3.31 3.82
C VAL A 81 12.48 -3.77 5.04
N ARG A 82 11.16 -3.81 4.91
CA ARG A 82 10.29 -4.50 5.88
C ARG A 82 9.31 -5.40 5.15
N SER A 83 8.85 -6.45 5.81
CA SER A 83 7.72 -7.24 5.32
C SER A 83 6.41 -6.67 5.87
N GLU A 84 5.37 -6.64 5.04
CA GLU A 84 3.99 -6.44 5.46
C GLU A 84 3.23 -7.73 5.15
N TYR A 85 2.55 -8.25 6.15
CA TYR A 85 1.72 -9.43 6.03
C TYR A 85 0.26 -9.01 6.15
N ARG A 86 -0.60 -9.54 5.29
CA ARG A 86 -2.04 -9.31 5.34
C ARG A 86 -2.74 -10.64 5.45
N ALA A 87 -3.65 -10.76 6.41
CA ALA A 87 -4.60 -11.86 6.51
C ALA A 87 -6.01 -11.30 6.30
N GLU A 88 -6.69 -11.76 5.25
CA GLU A 88 -8.08 -11.43 4.95
C GLU A 88 -8.98 -12.46 5.63
N LEU A 89 -9.91 -12.00 6.45
CA LEU A 89 -10.87 -12.84 7.16
C LEU A 89 -12.28 -12.52 6.67
N HIS A 90 -12.94 -13.51 6.10
CA HIS A 90 -14.27 -13.37 5.57
C HIS A 90 -14.96 -14.73 5.56
N ASP A 91 -16.25 -14.75 5.88
CA ASP A 91 -17.10 -15.90 5.62
C ASP A 91 -17.71 -15.78 4.20
N GLU A 92 -17.08 -16.42 3.22
CA GLU A 92 -17.57 -16.46 1.83
C GLU A 92 -18.93 -17.16 1.69
N THR A 93 -19.37 -17.88 2.73
CA THR A 93 -20.64 -18.61 2.76
C THR A 93 -21.76 -17.86 3.48
N ALA A 94 -21.44 -16.72 4.11
CA ALA A 94 -22.43 -15.90 4.80
C ALA A 94 -23.44 -15.29 3.82
N ASP A 95 -24.74 -15.33 4.17
CA ASP A 95 -25.77 -14.65 3.39
C ASP A 95 -25.52 -13.13 3.45
N PRO A 96 -25.23 -12.47 2.30
CA PRO A 96 -24.98 -11.04 2.25
C PRO A 96 -26.19 -10.20 2.69
N ASN A 97 -27.39 -10.81 2.75
CA ASN A 97 -28.65 -10.17 3.15
C ASN A 97 -29.06 -10.49 4.59
N ALA A 98 -28.28 -11.24 5.36
CA ALA A 98 -28.59 -11.51 6.76
C ALA A 98 -28.63 -10.19 7.55
N GLU A 99 -29.79 -9.87 8.15
CA GLU A 99 -30.01 -8.62 8.90
C GLU A 99 -29.06 -8.48 10.10
N ARG A 100 -28.58 -9.60 10.64
CA ARG A 100 -27.54 -9.66 11.66
C ARG A 100 -26.66 -10.87 11.42
N ALA A 101 -25.36 -10.64 11.51
CA ALA A 101 -24.39 -11.73 11.51
C ALA A 101 -24.31 -12.37 12.90
N ASP A 102 -24.17 -13.69 12.91
CA ASP A 102 -24.10 -14.51 14.11
C ASP A 102 -22.93 -14.05 15.00
N PRO A 103 -23.17 -13.61 16.26
CA PRO A 103 -22.12 -13.15 17.16
C PRO A 103 -21.10 -14.24 17.52
N GLU A 104 -21.47 -15.52 17.40
CA GLU A 104 -20.58 -16.66 17.65
C GLU A 104 -19.79 -17.09 16.39
N ALA A 105 -20.05 -16.44 15.24
CA ALA A 105 -19.37 -16.76 14.00
C ALA A 105 -17.85 -16.61 14.13
N ARG A 106 -17.15 -17.63 13.64
CA ARG A 106 -15.70 -17.62 13.49
C ARG A 106 -15.37 -17.40 12.03
N LEU A 107 -14.73 -16.29 11.73
CA LEU A 107 -14.33 -15.95 10.37
C LEU A 107 -13.04 -16.69 10.03
N PRO A 108 -13.01 -17.47 8.94
CA PRO A 108 -11.78 -18.10 8.46
C PRO A 108 -10.88 -17.09 7.76
N VAL A 109 -9.57 -17.34 7.82
CA VAL A 109 -8.60 -16.68 6.94
C VAL A 109 -8.78 -17.22 5.53
N THR A 110 -9.28 -16.40 4.62
CA THR A 110 -9.49 -16.76 3.21
C THR A 110 -8.24 -16.53 2.37
N ARG A 111 -7.41 -15.56 2.77
CA ARG A 111 -6.18 -15.22 2.06
C ARG A 111 -5.12 -14.68 3.00
N THR A 112 -3.89 -15.13 2.81
CA THR A 112 -2.71 -14.48 3.37
C THR A 112 -1.81 -13.98 2.24
N SER A 113 -1.33 -12.74 2.33
CA SER A 113 -0.31 -12.22 1.43
C SER A 113 0.87 -11.63 2.20
N ARG A 114 2.04 -11.66 1.56
CA ARG A 114 3.26 -11.03 2.04
C ARG A 114 3.75 -10.06 0.97
N HIS A 115 4.03 -8.84 1.38
CA HIS A 115 4.59 -7.80 0.52
C HIS A 115 5.85 -7.27 1.16
N GLU A 116 6.92 -7.13 0.38
CA GLU A 116 8.07 -6.35 0.82
C GLU A 116 7.79 -4.88 0.58
N LYS A 117 8.19 -4.05 1.53
CA LYS A 117 8.20 -2.60 1.40
C LYS A 117 9.60 -2.06 1.58
N ILE A 118 9.97 -1.06 0.78
CA ILE A 118 11.32 -0.48 0.75
C ILE A 118 11.25 1.00 1.10
N ALA A 119 12.22 1.49 1.87
CA ALA A 119 12.44 2.90 2.16
C ALA A 119 13.91 3.27 1.89
N LEU A 120 14.20 4.56 1.76
CA LEU A 120 15.59 5.04 1.75
C LEU A 120 16.16 4.97 3.17
N ALA A 121 17.42 4.59 3.31
CA ALA A 121 18.12 4.69 4.59
C ALA A 121 18.34 6.17 4.95
N GLU A 122 18.30 6.50 6.25
CA GLU A 122 18.59 7.85 6.71
C GLU A 122 20.06 8.21 6.43
N PRO A 123 20.34 9.39 5.83
CA PRO A 123 21.69 9.76 5.41
C PRO A 123 22.70 9.86 6.55
N GLU A 124 22.26 10.32 7.73
CA GLU A 124 23.14 10.61 8.86
C GLU A 124 23.57 9.37 9.65
N THR A 125 22.80 8.28 9.56
CA THR A 125 23.03 7.11 10.40
C THR A 125 23.44 5.85 9.63
N GLY A 126 23.38 5.89 8.29
CA GLY A 126 24.12 5.05 7.31
C GLY A 126 24.11 3.52 7.47
N SER A 127 23.45 3.02 8.50
CA SER A 127 23.54 1.65 9.02
C SER A 127 22.37 1.31 9.94
N THR A 128 21.74 2.32 10.57
CA THR A 128 20.48 2.12 11.29
C THR A 128 19.33 2.39 10.35
N CYS A 129 18.63 1.32 9.99
CA CYS A 129 17.22 1.41 9.68
C CYS A 129 16.46 1.78 10.96
N ALA A 130 16.61 3.03 11.40
CA ALA A 130 15.63 3.67 12.27
C ALA A 130 14.26 3.49 11.61
N PRO A 131 13.14 3.45 12.36
CA PRO A 131 11.81 3.31 11.77
C PRO A 131 11.53 4.52 10.89
N ALA A 132 12.04 4.47 9.65
CA ALA A 132 11.78 5.38 8.58
C ALA A 132 10.27 5.36 8.44
N THR A 133 9.64 6.45 8.81
CA THR A 133 8.26 6.65 8.47
C THR A 133 8.24 6.62 6.92
N GLY A 134 7.32 5.89 6.31
CA GLY A 134 7.20 5.81 4.84
C GLY A 134 8.01 4.71 4.16
N PHE A 135 7.30 3.73 3.60
CA PHE A 135 7.85 2.70 2.72
C PHE A 135 6.98 2.53 1.48
N ILE A 136 7.59 2.27 0.32
CA ILE A 136 6.91 1.91 -0.93
C ILE A 136 6.77 0.40 -1.08
N HIS A 137 5.78 -0.08 -1.83
CA HIS A 137 5.62 -1.50 -2.11
C HIS A 137 6.66 -1.99 -3.13
N ALA A 138 7.55 -2.91 -2.73
CA ALA A 138 8.57 -3.50 -3.58
C ALA A 138 7.98 -4.32 -4.75
N SER A 139 6.82 -4.95 -4.52
CA SER A 139 6.12 -5.75 -5.52
C SER A 139 5.26 -4.93 -6.48
N GLY A 140 5.31 -3.60 -6.41
CA GLY A 140 4.62 -2.73 -7.35
C GLY A 140 5.19 -2.87 -8.77
N HIS A 141 4.42 -2.43 -9.77
CA HIS A 141 4.98 -2.26 -11.10
C HIS A 141 6.10 -1.20 -11.03
N TYR A 142 7.32 -1.58 -11.44
CA TYR A 142 8.51 -0.71 -11.54
C TYR A 142 9.15 -0.25 -10.21
N PRO A 143 9.66 -1.16 -9.35
CA PRO A 143 10.29 -0.80 -8.07
C PRO A 143 11.49 0.16 -8.23
N ASP A 144 12.35 -0.06 -9.22
CA ASP A 144 13.51 0.82 -9.47
C ASP A 144 13.10 2.25 -9.79
N ARG A 145 11.97 2.42 -10.50
CA ARG A 145 11.44 3.74 -10.85
C ARG A 145 10.80 4.43 -9.65
N GLN A 146 10.18 3.67 -8.75
CA GLN A 146 9.66 4.19 -7.48
C GLN A 146 10.81 4.60 -6.56
N LEU A 147 11.89 3.81 -6.48
CA LEU A 147 13.09 4.15 -5.72
C LEU A 147 13.79 5.39 -6.29
N TYR A 148 13.94 5.47 -7.62
CA TYR A 148 14.44 6.67 -8.28
C TYR A 148 13.61 7.90 -7.91
N ALA A 149 12.27 7.78 -7.98
CA ALA A 149 11.37 8.86 -7.59
C ALA A 149 11.55 9.30 -6.13
N MET A 150 11.68 8.35 -5.20
CA MET A 150 11.96 8.65 -3.78
C MET A 150 13.27 9.40 -3.62
N ARG A 151 14.34 8.97 -4.28
CA ARG A 151 15.66 9.63 -4.22
C ARG A 151 15.59 11.05 -4.73
N THR A 152 14.99 11.25 -5.91
CA THR A 152 14.78 12.58 -6.46
C THR A 152 14.01 13.46 -5.47
N PHE A 153 12.92 12.95 -4.87
CA PHE A 153 12.11 13.70 -3.90
C PHE A 153 12.90 14.09 -2.64
N ALA A 154 13.66 13.16 -2.07
CA ALA A 154 14.52 13.41 -0.92
C ALA A 154 15.60 14.47 -1.22
N GLU A 155 16.24 14.40 -2.39
CA GLU A 155 17.24 15.39 -2.80
C GLU A 155 16.64 16.81 -2.86
N MET A 156 15.42 16.96 -3.36
CA MET A 156 14.78 18.28 -3.48
C MET A 156 14.39 18.87 -2.13
N ILE A 157 13.88 18.05 -1.20
CA ILE A 157 13.63 18.47 0.18
C ILE A 157 14.95 18.92 0.81
N GLY A 158 16.03 18.15 0.64
CA GLY A 158 17.35 18.48 1.16
C GLY A 158 17.89 19.82 0.61
N VAL A 159 17.77 20.04 -0.70
CA VAL A 159 18.16 21.31 -1.35
C VAL A 159 17.35 22.49 -0.82
N ALA A 160 16.03 22.32 -0.65
CA ALA A 160 15.16 23.37 -0.11
C ALA A 160 15.50 23.68 1.37
N GLY A 161 15.73 22.65 2.18
CA GLY A 161 16.14 22.78 3.58
C GLY A 161 17.48 23.50 3.76
N ALA A 162 18.39 23.35 2.80
CA ALA A 162 19.66 24.08 2.75
C ALA A 162 19.53 25.54 2.26
N GLY A 163 18.31 26.05 2.04
CA GLY A 163 18.07 27.40 1.52
C GLY A 163 18.32 27.56 0.02
N GLY A 164 18.31 26.44 -0.72
CA GLY A 164 18.40 26.44 -2.18
C GLY A 164 17.12 26.91 -2.86
N ILE A 165 17.16 27.01 -4.19
CA ILE A 165 15.98 27.33 -5.00
C ILE A 165 15.08 26.09 -5.08
N ALA A 166 13.78 26.27 -4.80
CA ALA A 166 12.79 25.22 -4.97
C ALA A 166 12.80 24.73 -6.43
N PRO A 167 13.07 23.44 -6.69
CA PRO A 167 13.12 22.92 -8.05
C PRO A 167 11.73 22.73 -8.68
N ALA A 168 10.66 23.00 -7.93
CA ALA A 168 9.26 22.78 -8.30
C ALA A 168 8.39 23.96 -7.87
N GLN A 169 7.32 24.22 -8.62
CA GLN A 169 6.23 25.08 -8.15
C GLN A 169 5.52 24.40 -6.97
N VAL A 170 5.17 25.15 -5.93
CA VAL A 170 4.44 24.63 -4.77
C VAL A 170 3.13 25.35 -4.61
N ASP A 171 2.04 24.60 -4.74
CA ASP A 171 0.68 25.08 -4.55
C ASP A 171 0.18 24.57 -3.20
N CYS A 172 0.02 25.48 -2.23
CA CYS A 172 -0.33 25.13 -0.85
C CYS A 172 -1.83 25.02 -0.60
N THR A 173 -2.69 25.38 -1.56
CA THR A 173 -4.14 25.28 -1.40
C THR A 173 -4.77 24.57 -2.59
N ALA A 174 -5.94 23.97 -2.36
CA ALA A 174 -6.75 23.38 -3.43
C ALA A 174 -7.22 24.44 -4.44
N ASP A 175 -7.23 25.71 -4.04
CA ASP A 175 -7.65 26.86 -4.84
C ASP A 175 -6.49 27.49 -5.64
N GLY A 176 -5.29 26.89 -5.59
CA GLY A 176 -4.14 27.30 -6.40
C GLY A 176 -3.39 28.53 -5.88
N GLU A 177 -3.52 28.85 -4.59
CA GLU A 177 -2.73 29.92 -3.97
C GLU A 177 -1.26 29.48 -3.85
N LEU A 178 -0.37 30.28 -4.42
CA LEU A 178 1.07 30.09 -4.31
C LEU A 178 1.53 30.44 -2.90
N CYS A 179 2.34 29.57 -2.32
CA CYS A 179 3.01 29.79 -1.05
C CYS A 179 4.53 29.88 -1.25
N ASP A 180 5.25 30.17 -0.17
CA ASP A 180 6.70 30.01 -0.16
C ASP A 180 7.04 28.52 -0.36
N GLY A 181 7.37 28.17 -1.60
CA GLY A 181 7.65 26.79 -1.98
C GLY A 181 8.93 26.25 -1.35
N VAL A 182 9.93 27.09 -1.09
CA VAL A 182 11.18 26.65 -0.43
C VAL A 182 10.88 26.29 1.02
N ALA A 183 10.21 27.19 1.75
CA ALA A 183 9.81 26.93 3.13
C ALA A 183 8.88 25.72 3.25
N THR A 184 7.96 25.56 2.29
CA THR A 184 7.02 24.43 2.28
C THR A 184 7.71 23.11 2.01
N LEU A 185 8.60 23.04 1.01
CA LEU A 185 9.38 21.83 0.72
C LEU A 185 10.32 21.47 1.87
N ALA A 186 10.97 22.47 2.47
CA ALA A 186 11.87 22.28 3.61
C ALA A 186 11.14 21.77 4.86
N ALA A 187 9.84 22.04 4.99
CA ALA A 187 9.02 21.56 6.09
C ALA A 187 8.48 20.12 5.87
N LEU A 188 8.65 19.55 4.68
CA LEU A 188 8.23 18.18 4.41
C LEU A 188 9.22 17.18 4.98
N ASP A 189 8.67 16.18 5.67
CA ASP A 189 9.42 15.02 6.11
C ASP A 189 9.28 13.91 5.07
N ILE A 190 10.40 13.43 4.49
CA ILE A 190 10.39 12.25 3.61
C ILE A 190 9.85 11.02 4.35
N GLY A 191 9.99 11.02 5.67
CA GLY A 191 9.34 10.13 6.60
C GLY A 191 7.81 10.03 6.38
N GLN A 192 7.17 11.05 5.86
CA GLN A 192 5.73 11.04 5.65
C GLN A 192 5.31 10.48 4.30
N LEU A 193 6.23 9.93 3.49
CA LEU A 193 5.91 9.36 2.19
C LEU A 193 5.00 8.14 2.33
N ALA A 194 3.73 8.32 1.97
CA ALA A 194 2.69 7.30 2.08
C ALA A 194 2.63 6.40 0.84
N ALA A 195 2.90 6.93 -0.35
CA ALA A 195 2.88 6.16 -1.58
C ALA A 195 3.72 6.82 -2.69
N VAL A 196 4.28 5.98 -3.57
CA VAL A 196 4.81 6.40 -4.87
C VAL A 196 4.12 5.57 -5.93
N ARG A 197 3.46 6.23 -6.87
CA ARG A 197 2.82 5.61 -8.03
C ARG A 197 3.59 6.00 -9.28
N VAL A 198 3.78 5.02 -10.14
CA VAL A 198 4.41 5.21 -11.45
C VAL A 198 3.38 4.82 -12.50
N SER A 199 3.13 5.69 -13.46
CA SER A 199 2.21 5.44 -14.57
C SER A 199 2.80 5.95 -15.88
N SER A 200 2.25 5.49 -17.00
CA SER A 200 2.68 5.98 -18.31
C SER A 200 2.11 7.38 -18.64
N GLY A 201 1.23 7.92 -17.80
CA GLY A 201 0.40 9.10 -18.12
C GLY A 201 -0.66 8.84 -19.21
N ARG A 202 -0.56 7.71 -19.92
CA ARG A 202 -1.48 7.31 -20.99
C ARG A 202 -2.57 6.40 -20.42
N LYS A 203 -3.79 6.63 -20.90
CA LYS A 203 -4.94 5.75 -20.62
C LYS A 203 -5.44 5.16 -21.92
N ARG A 204 -5.50 3.84 -21.97
CA ARG A 204 -6.21 3.12 -23.02
C ARG A 204 -7.63 2.89 -22.57
N CYS A 205 -8.59 3.37 -23.34
CA CYS A 205 -9.99 3.06 -23.12
C CYS A 205 -10.41 2.02 -24.14
N ASP A 206 -10.86 0.87 -23.67
CA ASP A 206 -11.41 -0.11 -24.58
C ASP A 206 -12.77 0.39 -25.08
N PRO A 207 -13.02 0.32 -26.41
CA PRO A 207 -14.33 0.64 -26.94
C PRO A 207 -15.36 -0.33 -26.35
N ALA A 208 -16.48 0.24 -25.91
CA ALA A 208 -17.40 -0.39 -24.96
C ALA A 208 -17.98 -1.73 -25.42
N GLN A 209 -18.11 -2.69 -24.50
CA GLN A 209 -19.20 -3.66 -24.55
C GLN A 209 -20.46 -2.99 -23.96
N GLY A 210 -21.24 -2.30 -24.80
CA GLY A 210 -22.43 -1.56 -24.37
C GLY A 210 -22.15 -0.06 -24.11
N SER A 211 -22.74 0.51 -23.06
CA SER A 211 -22.68 1.96 -22.73
C SER A 211 -21.63 2.36 -21.69
N VAL A 212 -20.84 1.40 -21.18
CA VAL A 212 -19.78 1.67 -20.19
C VAL A 212 -18.42 1.62 -20.89
N ARG A 213 -17.72 2.76 -20.91
CA ARG A 213 -16.34 2.86 -21.39
C ARG A 213 -15.39 2.61 -20.23
N THR A 214 -14.66 1.50 -20.28
CA THR A 214 -13.62 1.21 -19.28
C THR A 214 -12.27 1.71 -19.76
N CYS A 215 -11.62 2.53 -18.94
CA CYS A 215 -10.29 3.07 -19.21
C CYS A 215 -9.27 2.48 -18.24
N TYR A 216 -8.14 2.04 -18.76
CA TYR A 216 -7.03 1.46 -18.03
C TYR A 216 -5.78 2.31 -18.25
N ALA A 217 -4.96 2.49 -17.22
CA ALA A 217 -3.64 3.08 -17.41
C ALA A 217 -2.77 2.13 -18.23
N GLU A 218 -2.07 2.64 -19.25
CA GLU A 218 -1.15 1.82 -20.02
C GLU A 218 0.10 1.50 -19.18
N PRO A 219 0.72 0.31 -19.37
CA PRO A 219 1.99 0.01 -18.76
C PRO A 219 3.06 1.00 -19.23
N VAL A 220 4.03 1.29 -18.37
CA VAL A 220 5.17 2.10 -18.72
C VAL A 220 6.14 1.26 -19.56
N GLN A 221 6.47 1.74 -20.75
CA GLN A 221 7.45 1.09 -21.62
C GLN A 221 8.89 1.42 -21.18
N GLU A 222 9.84 0.58 -21.57
CA GLU A 222 11.25 0.84 -21.34
C GLU A 222 11.73 2.00 -22.22
N GLY A 223 12.57 2.89 -21.69
CA GLY A 223 13.07 4.08 -22.41
C GLY A 223 12.07 5.24 -22.57
N GLU A 224 10.77 5.02 -22.34
CA GLU A 224 9.75 6.07 -22.44
C GLU A 224 9.63 6.91 -21.15
N PRO A 225 9.31 8.22 -21.26
CA PRO A 225 8.97 9.05 -20.11
C PRO A 225 7.78 8.47 -19.34
N PHE A 226 7.79 8.64 -18.02
CA PHE A 226 6.73 8.16 -17.15
C PHE A 226 6.34 9.21 -16.12
N GLU A 227 5.08 9.19 -15.73
CA GLU A 227 4.54 10.04 -14.69
C GLU A 227 4.74 9.39 -13.33
N ILE A 228 5.32 10.14 -12.42
CA ILE A 228 5.45 9.79 -11.01
C ILE A 228 4.43 10.60 -10.24
N GLU A 229 3.78 9.95 -9.28
CA GLU A 229 2.94 10.58 -8.27
C GLU A 229 3.43 10.14 -6.90
N ALA A 230 3.98 11.07 -6.13
CA ALA A 230 4.38 10.83 -4.75
C ALA A 230 3.35 11.47 -3.80
N THR A 231 2.85 10.69 -2.85
CA THR A 231 1.90 11.14 -1.83
C THR A 231 2.57 11.14 -0.47
N LEU A 232 2.58 12.28 0.23
CA LEU A 232 3.00 12.37 1.63
C LEU A 232 1.79 12.58 2.53
N SER A 233 1.67 11.81 3.60
CA SER A 233 0.65 12.02 4.63
C SER A 233 1.24 12.81 5.77
N ALA A 234 0.88 14.09 5.88
CA ALA A 234 1.13 14.81 7.12
C ALA A 234 0.19 14.25 8.20
N GLY A 235 0.71 14.05 9.42
CA GLY A 235 -0.02 13.45 10.56
C GLY A 235 -1.35 14.13 10.95
N SER A 236 -1.69 15.27 10.32
CA SER A 236 -2.95 16.01 10.45
C SER A 236 -4.06 15.59 9.47
N GLY A 237 -3.85 14.53 8.67
CA GLY A 237 -4.78 14.12 7.61
C GLY A 237 -4.65 14.92 6.30
N GLN A 238 -3.68 15.83 6.24
CA GLN A 238 -3.30 16.52 5.02
C GLN A 238 -2.43 15.60 4.15
N MET A 239 -2.66 15.62 2.83
CA MET A 239 -1.84 14.87 1.88
C MET A 239 -1.17 15.80 0.88
N TRP A 240 0.14 15.67 0.70
CA TRP A 240 0.84 16.35 -0.37
C TRP A 240 0.97 15.43 -1.56
N LYS A 241 0.74 15.95 -2.76
CA LYS A 241 0.90 15.21 -4.00
C LYS A 241 1.90 15.92 -4.90
N ALA A 242 3.02 15.26 -5.20
CA ALA A 242 3.97 15.70 -6.20
C ALA A 242 3.79 14.91 -7.49
N SER A 243 3.83 15.56 -8.65
CA SER A 243 3.81 14.86 -9.94
C SER A 243 4.84 15.38 -10.94
N TRP A 244 5.51 14.46 -11.66
CA TRP A 244 6.41 14.78 -12.77
C TRP A 244 6.56 13.70 -13.79
N THR A 245 7.08 14.10 -14.95
CA THR A 245 7.62 13.20 -15.96
C THR A 245 9.11 12.94 -15.73
N ALA A 246 9.54 11.69 -15.88
CA ALA A 246 10.96 11.32 -15.78
C ALA A 246 11.84 12.06 -16.81
N ALA A 247 11.30 12.42 -17.98
CA ALA A 247 12.02 13.21 -19.00
C ALA A 247 12.46 14.59 -18.51
N ASN A 248 11.71 15.19 -17.58
CA ASN A 248 12.04 16.50 -17.02
C ASN A 248 12.86 16.38 -15.72
N GLY A 249 13.07 15.15 -15.22
CA GLY A 249 13.92 14.84 -14.07
C GLY A 249 13.47 15.43 -12.71
N LYS A 250 12.39 16.23 -12.66
CA LYS A 250 11.95 16.99 -11.47
C LYS A 250 10.41 17.18 -11.44
N PRO A 251 9.75 17.16 -10.25
CA PRO A 251 8.37 17.62 -9.99
C PRO A 251 8.11 18.92 -10.72
N LEU A 252 7.09 18.93 -11.57
CA LEU A 252 6.64 20.16 -12.20
C LEU A 252 5.86 21.01 -11.19
N ALA A 253 5.08 20.34 -10.33
CA ALA A 253 4.37 20.96 -9.23
C ALA A 253 4.24 19.99 -8.04
N LEU A 254 4.28 20.57 -6.84
CA LEU A 254 3.86 19.96 -5.58
C LEU A 254 2.55 20.63 -5.15
N THR A 255 1.47 19.86 -5.06
CA THR A 255 0.14 20.39 -4.70
C THR A 255 -0.33 19.80 -3.38
N LEU A 256 -0.75 20.66 -2.44
CA LEU A 256 -1.46 20.20 -1.25
C LEU A 256 -2.86 19.72 -1.64
N ARG A 257 -3.16 18.47 -1.33
CA ARG A 257 -4.52 17.92 -1.38
C ARG A 257 -4.98 17.63 0.02
N LYS A 258 -5.97 18.37 0.50
CA LYS A 258 -6.67 17.95 1.72
C LYS A 258 -7.31 16.59 1.43
N SER A 259 -6.93 15.57 2.19
CA SER A 259 -7.64 14.29 2.11
C SER A 259 -9.09 14.53 2.51
N LEU A 260 -10.03 14.08 1.69
CA LEU A 260 -11.45 13.99 2.06
C LEU A 260 -11.72 12.73 2.89
N ILE A 261 -10.70 11.98 3.28
CA ILE A 261 -10.88 10.87 4.24
C ILE A 261 -11.12 11.53 5.59
N PRO A 262 -12.35 11.46 6.15
CA PRO A 262 -12.62 12.04 7.45
C PRO A 262 -11.69 11.40 8.49
N PRO A 263 -11.15 12.17 9.46
CA PRO A 263 -10.62 11.55 10.66
C PRO A 263 -11.77 10.76 11.31
N PHE A 264 -11.42 9.61 11.88
CA PHE A 264 -12.32 8.68 12.57
C PHE A 264 -13.39 9.37 13.42
#